data_AF-A0A8K0CGN1-F1
#
_entry.id   AF-A0A8K0CGN1-F1
#
_cell.length_a   1.000
_cell.length_b   1.000
_cell.length_c   1.000
_cell.angle_alpha   90.00
_cell.angle_beta   90.00
_cell.angle_gamma   90.00
#
_symmetry.space_group_name_H-M   'P 1'
#
loop_
_entity.id
_entity.type
_entity.pdbx_description
1 polymer ?
#
loop_
_entity_poly.entity_id
_entity_poly.type
_entity_poly.pdbx_seq_one_letter_code
_entity_poly.pdbx_strand_id
1 'polypeptide(L)'
;METAINLCRAGESAKGTAKKYGLAYATLYRHVKSGFASPQLGRFRPVLTEDQETELVNYLKGMDAVFFGLTRDELISLAFDYAHYNKLQYPESWSKNKKAGEDWLQRY
;
A
#
# COMPACT_ATOMS: atom_id res chain seq x y z
N MET A 1 -10.43 -10.98 -14.16
CA MET A 1 -10.41 -9.74 -14.97
C MET A 1 -8.98 -9.37 -15.35
N GLU A 2 -8.02 -9.49 -14.42
CA GLU A 2 -6.59 -9.27 -14.65
C GLU A 2 -6.01 -10.09 -15.81
N THR A 3 -6.33 -11.38 -15.88
CA THR A 3 -5.93 -12.27 -16.99
C THR A 3 -6.41 -11.78 -18.36
N ALA A 4 -7.66 -11.29 -18.44
CA ALA A 4 -8.22 -10.74 -19.68
C ALA A 4 -7.52 -9.43 -20.10
N ILE A 5 -7.10 -8.60 -19.15
CA ILE A 5 -6.40 -7.34 -19.43
C ILE A 5 -4.99 -7.60 -19.93
N ASN A 6 -4.28 -8.56 -19.34
CA ASN A 6 -2.94 -8.94 -19.78
C ASN A 6 -2.94 -9.49 -21.21
N LEU A 7 -3.95 -10.28 -21.59
CA LEU A 7 -4.13 -10.74 -22.98
C LEU A 7 -4.38 -9.59 -23.96
N CYS A 8 -5.22 -8.61 -23.57
CA CYS A 8 -5.44 -7.42 -24.39
C CYS A 8 -4.17 -6.58 -24.55
N ARG A 9 -3.34 -6.47 -23.49
CA ARG A 9 -2.03 -5.79 -23.54
C ARG A 9 -1.01 -6.54 -24.39
N ALA A 10 -1.10 -7.87 -24.46
CA ALA A 10 -0.27 -8.71 -25.32
C ALA A 10 -0.67 -8.65 -26.81
N GLY A 11 -1.71 -7.88 -27.16
CA GLY A 11 -2.13 -7.64 -28.55
C GLY A 11 -3.43 -8.35 -28.97
N GLU A 12 -4.11 -9.07 -28.07
CA GLU A 12 -5.43 -9.61 -28.38
C GLU A 12 -6.49 -8.51 -28.49
N SER A 13 -7.53 -8.75 -29.30
CA SER A 13 -8.67 -7.85 -29.46
C SER A 13 -9.51 -7.80 -28.19
N ALA A 14 -9.62 -6.62 -27.57
CA ALA A 14 -10.42 -6.41 -26.36
C ALA A 14 -11.89 -6.82 -26.52
N LYS A 15 -12.45 -6.74 -27.73
CA LYS A 15 -13.83 -7.18 -28.01
C LYS A 15 -13.96 -8.71 -28.01
N GLY A 16 -12.99 -9.41 -28.59
CA GLY A 16 -12.94 -10.87 -28.60
C GLY A 16 -12.69 -11.44 -27.20
N THR A 17 -11.71 -10.88 -26.50
CA THR A 17 -11.40 -11.25 -25.12
C THR A 17 -12.58 -10.96 -24.18
N ALA A 18 -13.27 -9.82 -24.31
CA ALA A 18 -14.47 -9.53 -23.52
C ALA A 18 -15.56 -10.60 -23.71
N LYS A 19 -15.83 -11.01 -24.95
CA LYS A 19 -16.81 -12.07 -25.26
C LYS A 19 -16.39 -13.42 -24.67
N LYS A 20 -15.10 -13.78 -24.77
CA LYS A 20 -14.53 -15.03 -24.23
C LYS A 20 -14.70 -15.14 -22.72
N TYR A 21 -14.52 -14.03 -22.00
CA TYR A 21 -14.61 -13.99 -20.54
C TYR A 21 -15.99 -13.54 -20.02
N GLY A 22 -16.99 -13.34 -20.89
CA GLY A 22 -18.34 -12.90 -20.49
C GLY A 22 -18.37 -11.50 -19.86
N LEU A 23 -17.41 -10.64 -20.20
CA LEU A 23 -17.28 -9.28 -19.66
C LEU A 23 -17.92 -8.27 -20.61
N ALA A 24 -18.48 -7.19 -20.05
CA ALA A 24 -18.88 -6.05 -20.85
C ALA A 24 -17.65 -5.40 -21.51
N TYR A 25 -17.71 -5.18 -22.83
CA TYR A 25 -16.61 -4.60 -23.60
C TYR A 25 -16.12 -3.27 -23.01
N ALA A 26 -17.05 -2.37 -22.67
CA ALA A 26 -16.72 -1.06 -22.10
C ALA A 26 -15.92 -1.17 -20.80
N THR A 27 -16.25 -2.14 -19.93
CA THR A 27 -15.54 -2.41 -18.68
C THR A 27 -14.11 -2.87 -18.96
N LEU A 28 -13.94 -3.86 -19.84
CA LEU A 28 -12.61 -4.37 -20.17
C LEU A 28 -11.75 -3.29 -20.85
N TYR A 29 -12.31 -2.58 -21.83
CA TYR A 29 -11.63 -1.50 -22.53
C TYR A 29 -11.18 -0.38 -21.58
N ARG A 30 -12.04 0.02 -20.63
CA ARG A 30 -11.68 0.97 -19.58
C ARG A 30 -10.46 0.50 -18.80
N HIS A 31 -10.48 -0.72 -18.27
CA HIS A 31 -9.37 -1.25 -17.46
C HIS A 31 -8.10 -1.54 -18.26
N VAL A 32 -8.19 -1.80 -19.57
CA VAL A 32 -7.01 -1.89 -20.44
C VAL A 32 -6.37 -0.51 -20.61
N LYS A 33 -7.18 0.54 -20.81
CA LYS A 33 -6.70 1.91 -21.02
C LYS A 33 -6.22 2.60 -19.74
N SER A 34 -6.99 2.50 -18.64
CA SER A 34 -6.67 3.12 -17.35
C SER A 34 -5.79 2.25 -16.45
N GLY A 35 -5.58 0.99 -16.82
CA GLY A 35 -4.94 -0.02 -15.99
C GLY A 35 -5.90 -0.71 -15.01
N PHE A 36 -5.52 -1.92 -14.61
CA PHE A 36 -6.10 -2.66 -13.49
C PHE A 36 -5.43 -2.19 -12.19
N ALA A 37 -5.58 -0.90 -11.86
CA ALA A 37 -5.21 -0.47 -10.53
C ALA A 37 -6.31 -0.96 -9.57
N SER A 38 -5.92 -1.62 -8.49
CA SER A 38 -6.81 -1.80 -7.34
C SER A 38 -7.43 -0.43 -7.02
N PRO A 39 -8.76 -0.32 -6.92
CA PRO A 39 -9.39 0.97 -6.69
C PRO A 39 -8.78 1.57 -5.41
N GLN A 40 -8.10 2.72 -5.54
CA GLN A 40 -7.62 3.46 -4.39
C GLN A 40 -8.85 4.03 -3.69
N LEU A 41 -9.32 3.34 -2.65
CA LEU A 41 -10.42 3.85 -1.84
C LEU A 41 -9.90 4.95 -0.91
N GLY A 42 -10.44 6.15 -1.08
CA GLY A 42 -10.24 7.27 -0.15
C GLY A 42 -8.97 8.10 -0.34
N ARG A 43 -8.78 9.05 0.59
CA ARG A 43 -7.70 10.04 0.57
C ARG A 43 -6.38 9.52 1.15
N PHE A 44 -6.43 8.42 1.90
CA PHE A 44 -5.26 7.92 2.61
C PHE A 44 -4.16 7.44 1.67
N ARG A 45 -2.93 7.69 2.06
CA ARG A 45 -1.72 7.25 1.36
C ARG A 45 -0.83 6.57 2.40
N PRO A 46 -0.36 5.33 2.14
CA PRO A 46 0.58 4.67 3.04
C PRO A 46 1.87 5.49 3.09
N VAL A 47 2.39 5.69 4.30
CA VAL A 47 3.64 6.46 4.52
C VAL A 47 4.86 5.59 4.24
N LEU A 48 4.78 4.31 4.58
CA LEU A 48 5.82 3.30 4.37
C LEU A 48 5.46 2.45 3.16
N THR A 49 6.48 1.98 2.44
CA THR A 49 6.29 0.94 1.41
C THR A 49 6.20 -0.44 2.06
N GLU A 50 5.65 -1.43 1.35
CA GLU A 50 5.52 -2.81 1.85
C GLU A 50 6.89 -3.40 2.28
N ASP A 51 7.96 -3.07 1.56
CA ASP A 51 9.32 -3.50 1.91
C ASP A 51 9.79 -2.90 3.24
N GLN A 52 9.53 -1.61 3.45
CA GLN A 52 9.88 -0.89 4.69
C GLN A 52 9.06 -1.37 5.88
N GLU A 53 7.78 -1.66 5.67
CA GLU A 53 6.92 -2.27 6.68
C GLU A 53 7.46 -3.65 7.09
N THR A 54 7.87 -4.45 6.11
CA THR A 54 8.44 -5.78 6.37
C THR A 54 9.73 -5.68 7.17
N GLU A 55 10.61 -4.74 6.83
CA GLU A 55 11.84 -4.45 7.58
C GLU A 55 11.52 -4.07 9.04
N LEU A 56 10.59 -3.13 9.24
CA LEU A 56 10.18 -2.67 10.57
C LEU A 56 9.59 -3.81 11.40
N VAL A 57 8.72 -4.65 10.82
CA VAL A 57 8.13 -5.81 11.51
C VAL A 57 9.19 -6.84 11.89
N ASN A 58 10.17 -7.09 11.02
CA ASN A 58 11.24 -8.03 11.33
C ASN A 58 12.13 -7.51 12.48
N TYR A 59 12.40 -6.20 12.50
CA TYR A 59 13.09 -5.55 13.60
C TYR A 59 12.32 -5.70 14.92
N LEU A 60 11.01 -5.43 14.92
CA LEU A 60 10.15 -5.59 16.11
C LEU A 60 10.12 -7.03 16.63
N LYS A 61 10.01 -8.02 15.74
CA LYS A 61 10.06 -9.44 16.12
C LYS A 61 11.41 -9.82 16.75
N GLY A 62 12.51 -9.25 16.27
CA GLY A 62 13.82 -9.44 16.88
C GLY A 62 13.92 -8.85 18.29
N MET A 63 13.34 -7.66 18.49
CA MET A 63 13.30 -7.01 19.81
C MET A 63 12.41 -7.77 20.80
N ASP A 64 11.26 -8.27 20.34
CA ASP A 64 10.37 -9.10 21.15
C ASP A 64 11.03 -10.41 21.58
N ALA A 65 11.82 -11.03 20.70
CA ALA A 65 12.58 -12.26 21.01
C ALA A 65 13.63 -12.07 22.13
N VAL A 66 14.12 -10.85 22.34
CA VAL A 66 15.03 -10.50 23.46
C VAL A 66 14.29 -9.89 24.65
N PHE A 67 12.96 -10.02 24.69
CA PHE A 67 12.07 -9.45 25.71
C PHE A 67 12.13 -7.93 25.84
N PHE A 68 12.55 -7.25 24.77
CA PHE A 68 12.54 -5.79 24.68
C PHE A 68 11.35 -5.34 23.82
N GLY A 69 10.15 -5.65 24.32
CA GLY A 69 8.90 -5.23 23.67
C GLY A 69 8.74 -3.71 23.70
N LEU A 70 8.31 -3.13 22.57
CA LEU A 70 7.98 -1.71 22.47
C LEU A 70 6.52 -1.48 22.85
N THR A 71 6.28 -0.41 23.61
CA THR A 71 4.92 0.10 23.82
C THR A 71 4.38 0.75 22.54
N ARG A 72 3.06 0.93 22.46
CA ARG A 72 2.42 1.61 21.32
C ARG A 72 2.99 3.01 21.06
N ASP A 73 3.25 3.75 22.14
CA ASP A 73 3.82 5.10 22.09
C ASP A 73 5.24 5.13 21.52
N GLU A 74 6.06 4.13 21.85
CA GLU A 74 7.41 4.00 21.31
C GLU A 74 7.38 3.55 19.86
N LEU A 75 6.45 2.67 19.48
CA LEU A 75 6.26 2.24 18.09
C LEU A 75 5.88 3.41 17.17
N ILE A 76 4.94 4.28 17.58
CA ILE A 76 4.56 5.45 16.78
C ILE A 76 5.68 6.50 16.72
N SER A 77 6.52 6.59 17.76
CA SER A 77 7.70 7.46 17.76
C SER A 77 8.76 6.92 16.81
N LEU A 78 9.04 5.61 16.87
CA LEU A 78 9.95 4.91 15.98
C LEU A 78 9.51 5.02 14.51
N ALA A 79 8.22 4.89 14.22
CA ALA A 79 7.68 5.04 12.87
C ALA A 79 7.88 6.46 12.32
N PHE A 80 7.72 7.49 13.18
CA PHE A 80 8.04 8.87 12.81
C PHE A 80 9.52 9.04 12.52
N ASP A 81 10.39 8.56 13.42
CA ASP A 81 11.84 8.66 13.26
C ASP A 81 12.29 7.95 11.97
N TYR A 82 11.81 6.73 11.73
CA TYR A 82 12.09 5.98 10.51
C TYR A 82 11.66 6.76 9.26
N ALA A 83 10.45 7.32 9.25
CA ALA A 83 9.97 8.12 8.12
C ALA A 83 10.78 9.43 7.93
N HIS A 84 11.18 10.07 9.04
CA HIS A 84 11.98 11.29 9.03
C HIS A 84 13.39 11.04 8.50
N TYR A 85 14.08 10.00 8.98
CA TYR A 85 15.43 9.63 8.54
C TYR A 85 15.46 9.18 7.08
N ASN A 86 14.46 8.41 6.65
CA ASN A 86 14.32 7.98 5.26
C ASN A 86 13.76 9.07 4.34
N LYS A 87 13.51 10.29 4.85
CA LYS A 87 12.97 11.45 4.11
C LYS A 87 11.68 11.11 3.33
N LEU A 88 10.83 10.29 3.94
CA LEU A 88 9.55 9.88 3.36
C LEU A 88 8.54 11.02 3.42
N GLN A 89 7.53 10.95 2.56
CA GLN A 89 6.42 11.89 2.61
C GLN A 89 5.41 11.41 3.67
N TYR A 90 5.27 12.19 4.73
CA TYR A 90 4.33 11.92 5.82
C TYR A 90 3.44 13.14 6.11
N PRO A 91 2.27 12.95 6.76
CA PRO A 91 1.37 14.05 7.10
C PRO A 91 2.02 15.09 8.02
N GLU A 92 1.64 16.36 7.87
CA GLU A 92 2.15 17.46 8.73
C GLU A 92 1.84 17.25 10.22
N SER A 93 0.77 16.50 10.53
CA SER A 93 0.43 16.13 11.91
C SER A 93 1.54 15.33 12.59
N TRP A 94 2.33 14.56 11.84
CA TRP A 94 3.45 13.80 12.38
C TRP A 94 4.59 14.73 12.81
N SER A 95 4.91 15.74 11.99
CA SER A 95 5.92 16.76 12.32
C SER A 95 5.55 17.55 13.57
N LYS A 96 4.26 17.91 13.72
CA LYS A 96 3.79 18.71 14.85
C LYS A 96 3.93 17.97 16.18
N ASN A 97 3.60 16.68 16.17
CA ASN A 97 3.58 15.85 17.38
C ASN A 97 4.87 15.05 17.59
N LYS A 98 5.78 15.03 16.60
CA LYS A 98 6.98 14.18 16.54
C LYS A 98 6.68 12.69 16.76
N LYS A 99 5.50 12.27 16.33
CA LYS A 99 4.96 10.90 16.49
C LYS A 99 4.04 10.60 15.32
N ALA A 100 4.00 9.34 14.90
CA ALA A 100 2.98 8.88 13.98
C ALA A 100 1.58 9.06 14.61
N GLY A 101 0.58 9.35 13.78
CA GLY A 101 -0.80 9.49 14.25
C GLY A 101 -1.40 8.14 14.67
N GLU A 102 -2.32 8.14 15.63
CA GLU A 102 -3.06 6.93 16.06
C GLU A 102 -3.78 6.22 14.90
N ASP A 103 -4.26 7.00 13.93
CA ASP A 103 -4.87 6.50 12.69
C ASP A 103 -3.91 5.61 11.88
N TRP A 104 -2.61 5.90 11.93
CA TRP A 104 -1.59 5.07 11.29
C TRP A 104 -1.42 3.74 12.01
N LEU A 105 -1.46 3.72 13.35
CA LEU A 105 -1.34 2.48 14.12
C LEU A 105 -2.58 1.60 13.97
N GLN A 106 -3.79 2.17 13.93
CA GLN A 106 -5.05 1.40 13.78
C GLN A 106 -5.16 0.60 12.48
N ARG A 107 -4.32 0.92 11.50
CA ARG A 107 -4.27 0.20 10.22
C ARG A 107 -3.61 -1.19 10.34
N TYR A 108 -2.76 -1.40 11.34
CA TYR A 108 -1.95 -2.61 11.52
C TYR A 108 -2.39 -3.39 12.77
#